data_AF-A0A511Z5M9-F1
#
_entry.id   AF-A0A511Z5M9-F1
#
_cell.length_a   1.000
_cell.length_b   1.000
_cell.length_c   1.000
_cell.angle_alpha   90.00
_cell.angle_beta   90.00
_cell.angle_gamma   90.00
#
_symmetry.space_group_name_H-M   'P 1'
#
loop_
_entity.id
_entity.type
_entity.pdbx_description
1 polymer ?
#
loop_
_entity_poly.entity_id
_entity_poly.type
_entity_poly.pdbx_seq_one_letter_code
_entity_poly.pdbx_strand_id
1 'polypeptide(L)'
;MIPSIESLAGFITGAGVVLLIAFLYFKKGKKERRFDERYQEVHEKARTVSWSITLITLMLMWVGALIFEGPKLAYLLLSSAYGVMLISYGVGAMIYNKRI
;
A
#
# COMPACT_ATOMS: atom_id res chain seq x y z
N MET A 1 21.70 19.21 31.12
CA MET A 1 21.69 17.78 31.48
C MET A 1 22.40 17.04 30.35
N ILE A 2 23.55 16.41 30.60
CA ILE A 2 24.31 15.73 29.54
C ILE A 2 23.63 14.38 29.26
N PRO A 3 23.31 14.05 28.00
CA PRO A 3 22.70 12.77 27.66
C PRO A 3 23.60 11.61 28.08
N SER A 4 23.00 10.54 28.62
CA SER A 4 23.74 9.33 29.00
C SER A 4 24.33 8.66 27.75
N ILE A 5 25.45 7.94 27.93
CA ILE A 5 26.13 7.22 26.83
C ILE A 5 25.17 6.26 26.11
N GLU A 6 24.25 5.62 26.85
CA GLU A 6 23.21 4.74 26.30
C GLU A 6 22.22 5.48 25.39
N SER A 7 21.79 6.67 25.81
CA SER A 7 20.88 7.50 24.99
C SER A 7 21.56 7.97 23.70
N LEU A 8 22.85 8.29 23.76
CA LEU A 8 23.65 8.68 22.60
C LEU A 8 23.87 7.50 21.65
N ALA A 9 24.16 6.32 22.20
CA ALA A 9 24.33 5.09 21.42
C ALA A 9 23.04 4.70 20.69
N GLY A 10 21.89 4.72 21.39
CA GLY A 10 20.59 4.43 20.78
C GLY A 10 20.23 5.38 19.64
N PHE A 11 20.52 6.68 19.80
CA PHE A 11 20.31 7.67 18.74
C PHE A 11 21.20 7.40 17.51
N ILE A 12 22.50 7.14 17.72
CA ILE A 12 23.44 6.88 16.62
C ILE A 12 23.05 5.60 15.87
N THR A 13 22.68 4.53 16.58
CA THR A 13 22.23 3.29 15.96
C THR A 13 20.94 3.49 15.18
N GLY A 14 19.94 4.16 15.77
CA GLY A 14 18.68 4.46 15.09
C GLY A 14 18.88 5.32 13.83
N ALA A 15 19.68 6.39 13.93
CA ALA A 15 20.03 7.24 12.81
C ALA A 15 20.79 6.47 11.72
N GLY A 16 21.72 5.60 12.11
CA GLY A 16 22.48 4.74 11.19
C GLY A 16 21.58 3.78 10.41
N VAL A 17 20.59 3.16 11.07
CA VAL A 17 19.62 2.27 10.41
C VAL A 17 18.75 3.06 9.42
N VAL A 18 18.25 4.22 9.81
CA VAL A 18 17.45 5.08 8.92
C VAL A 18 18.26 5.52 7.70
N LEU A 19 19.51 5.93 7.89
CA LEU A 19 20.42 6.31 6.80
C LEU A 19 20.73 5.13 5.87
N LEU A 20 20.93 3.94 6.42
CA LEU A 20 21.16 2.72 5.63
C LEU A 20 19.95 2.39 4.76
N ILE A 21 18.74 2.42 5.34
CA ILE A 21 17.49 2.18 4.61
C ILE A 21 17.32 3.23 3.50
N ALA A 22 17.53 4.51 3.83
CA ALA A 22 17.45 5.59 2.84
C ALA A 22 18.46 5.38 1.70
N PHE A 23 19.72 5.03 2.01
CA PHE A 23 20.74 4.77 1.01
C PHE A 23 20.36 3.61 0.08
N LEU A 24 19.87 2.49 0.63
CA LEU A 24 19.41 1.35 -0.15
C LEU A 24 18.22 1.73 -1.04
N TYR A 25 17.28 2.52 -0.51
CA TYR A 25 16.14 3.03 -1.25
C TYR A 25 16.57 3.91 -2.42
N PHE A 26 17.47 4.87 -2.21
CA PHE A 26 17.99 5.73 -3.28
C PHE A 26 18.80 4.95 -4.32
N LYS A 27 19.62 3.99 -3.89
CA LYS A 27 20.42 3.15 -4.78
C LYS A 27 19.54 2.28 -5.68
N LYS A 28 18.47 1.69 -5.12
CA LYS A 28 17.47 0.94 -5.88
C LYS A 28 16.65 1.86 -6.79
N GLY A 29 16.27 3.03 -6.28
CA GLY A 29 15.55 4.07 -7.02
C GLY A 29 16.28 4.54 -8.27
N LYS A 30 17.59 4.77 -8.18
CA LYS A 30 18.42 5.13 -9.34
C LYS A 30 18.53 3.99 -10.36
N LYS A 31 18.67 2.73 -9.92
CA LYS A 31 18.75 1.57 -10.81
C LYS A 31 17.46 1.34 -11.60
N GLU A 32 16.32 1.49 -10.95
CA GLU A 32 15.00 1.25 -11.55
C GLU A 32 14.38 2.50 -12.19
N ARG A 33 15.13 3.61 -12.26
CA ARG A 33 14.66 4.92 -12.76
C ARG A 33 13.36 5.39 -12.08
N ARG A 34 13.21 5.09 -10.78
CA ARG A 34 11.97 5.40 -10.02
C ARG A 34 11.68 6.90 -9.86
N PHE A 35 12.70 7.72 -10.08
CA PHE A 35 12.62 9.18 -10.01
C PHE A 35 12.31 9.82 -11.38
N ASP A 36 12.08 9.00 -12.41
CA ASP A 36 11.65 9.44 -13.74
C ASP A 36 10.12 9.53 -13.76
N GLU A 37 9.58 10.57 -14.40
CA GLU A 37 8.14 10.82 -14.50
C GLU A 37 7.42 9.63 -15.16
N ARG A 38 8.09 8.99 -16.14
CA ARG A 38 7.59 7.79 -16.81
C ARG A 38 7.40 6.60 -15.88
N TYR A 39 8.26 6.45 -14.86
CA TYR A 39 8.12 5.36 -13.88
C TYR A 39 6.90 5.59 -12.99
N GLN A 40 6.67 6.84 -12.58
CA GLN A 40 5.50 7.22 -11.79
C GLN A 40 4.22 6.98 -12.57
N GLU A 41 4.15 7.43 -13.82
CA GLU A 41 2.97 7.25 -14.69
C GLU A 41 2.64 5.76 -14.91
N VAL A 42 3.66 4.93 -15.18
CA VAL A 42 3.47 3.48 -15.35
C VAL A 42 3.01 2.83 -14.04
N HIS A 43 3.56 3.22 -12.88
CA HIS A 43 3.17 2.64 -11.59
C HIS A 43 1.78 3.07 -11.14
N GLU A 44 1.39 4.32 -11.40
CA GLU A 44 0.04 4.79 -11.14
C GLU A 44 -0.98 4.05 -12.00
N LYS A 45 -0.72 3.93 -13.31
CA LYS A 45 -1.58 3.15 -14.22
C LYS A 45 -1.64 1.68 -13.81
N ALA A 46 -0.49 1.06 -13.52
CA ALA A 46 -0.43 -0.33 -13.09
C ALA A 46 -1.17 -0.56 -11.77
N ARG A 47 -1.08 0.36 -10.81
CA ARG A 47 -1.84 0.31 -9.56
C ARG A 47 -3.34 0.39 -9.83
N THR A 48 -3.79 1.32 -10.67
CA THR A 48 -5.20 1.45 -11.03
C THR A 48 -5.71 0.18 -11.73
N VAL A 49 -4.98 -0.36 -12.70
CA VAL A 49 -5.34 -1.62 -13.38
C VAL A 49 -5.38 -2.79 -12.40
N SER A 50 -4.37 -2.90 -11.53
CA SER A 50 -4.33 -3.92 -10.47
C SER A 50 -5.56 -3.83 -9.57
N TRP A 51 -5.95 -2.62 -9.16
CA TRP A 51 -7.14 -2.40 -8.34
C TRP A 51 -8.43 -2.80 -9.08
N SER A 52 -8.57 -2.47 -10.36
CA SER A 52 -9.72 -2.92 -11.16
C SER A 52 -9.80 -4.45 -11.27
N ILE A 53 -8.67 -5.12 -11.48
CA ILE A 53 -8.61 -6.58 -11.54
C ILE A 53 -8.99 -7.19 -10.18
N THR A 54 -8.41 -6.70 -9.09
CA THR A 54 -8.71 -7.19 -7.73
C THR A 54 -10.18 -7.00 -7.37
N LEU A 55 -10.80 -5.90 -7.81
CA LEU A 55 -12.23 -5.66 -7.60
C LEU A 55 -13.07 -6.75 -8.26
N ILE A 56 -12.79 -7.06 -9.54
CA ILE A 56 -13.49 -8.10 -10.30
C ILE A 56 -13.26 -9.47 -9.66
N THR A 57 -12.01 -9.79 -9.29
CA THR A 57 -11.67 -11.06 -8.65
C THR A 57 -12.40 -11.23 -7.33
N LEU A 58 -12.38 -10.23 -6.44
CA LEU A 58 -13.10 -10.29 -5.16
C LEU A 58 -14.61 -10.43 -5.36
N MET A 59 -15.18 -9.73 -6.33
CA MET A 59 -16.60 -9.86 -6.67
C MET A 59 -16.96 -11.29 -7.09
N LEU A 60 -16.15 -11.91 -7.96
CA LEU A 60 -16.38 -13.30 -8.40
C LEU A 60 -16.22 -14.30 -7.26
N MET A 61 -15.19 -14.14 -6.42
CA MET A 61 -14.99 -14.98 -5.24
C MET A 61 -16.16 -14.84 -4.26
N TRP A 62 -16.65 -13.62 -4.06
CA TRP A 62 -17.76 -13.33 -3.18
C TRP A 62 -19.06 -13.99 -3.63
N VAL A 63 -19.39 -13.87 -4.93
CA VAL A 63 -20.54 -14.56 -5.53
C VAL A 63 -20.38 -16.08 -5.46
N GLY A 64 -19.19 -16.59 -5.76
CA GLY A 64 -18.89 -18.02 -5.65
C GLY A 64 -19.11 -18.54 -4.23
N ALA A 65 -18.56 -17.86 -3.21
CA ALA A 65 -18.75 -18.23 -1.81
C ALA A 65 -20.24 -18.25 -1.42
N LEU A 66 -21.02 -17.27 -1.89
CA LEU A 66 -22.46 -17.26 -1.66
C LEU A 66 -23.19 -18.47 -2.26
N ILE A 67 -22.81 -18.87 -3.48
CA ILE A 67 -23.45 -19.99 -4.20
C ILE A 67 -23.09 -21.34 -3.58
N PHE A 68 -21.80 -21.57 -3.29
CA PHE A 68 -21.30 -22.88 -2.87
C PHE A 68 -21.38 -23.12 -1.36
N GLU A 69 -21.10 -22.10 -0.55
CA GLU A 69 -21.03 -22.22 0.90
C GLU A 69 -22.21 -21.54 1.61
N GLY A 70 -22.92 -20.64 0.94
CA GLY A 70 -23.96 -19.80 1.51
C GLY A 70 -23.39 -18.61 2.32
N PRO A 71 -24.23 -17.92 3.11
CA PRO A 71 -23.81 -16.78 3.92
C PRO A 71 -23.07 -17.23 5.19
N LYS A 72 -21.89 -17.84 5.01
CA LYS A 72 -21.00 -18.29 6.07
C LYS A 72 -19.80 -17.34 6.21
N LEU A 73 -18.80 -17.75 7.01
CA LEU A 73 -17.62 -16.94 7.31
C LEU A 73 -16.88 -16.47 6.05
N ALA A 74 -16.67 -17.34 5.05
CA ALA A 74 -15.96 -16.98 3.82
C ALA A 74 -16.68 -15.85 3.05
N TYR A 75 -18.00 -15.96 2.90
CA TYR A 75 -18.83 -14.91 2.31
C TYR A 75 -18.70 -13.58 3.08
N LEU A 76 -18.81 -13.62 4.41
CA LEU A 76 -18.69 -12.41 5.25
C LEU A 76 -17.32 -11.75 5.11
N LEU A 77 -16.25 -12.54 5.13
CA LEU A 77 -14.88 -12.04 4.97
C LEU A 77 -14.69 -11.40 3.59
N LEU A 78 -15.18 -12.05 2.52
CA LEU A 78 -15.11 -11.50 1.16
C LEU A 78 -15.96 -10.22 1.01
N SER A 79 -17.17 -10.17 1.60
CA SER A 79 -17.99 -8.96 1.68
C SER A 79 -17.22 -7.81 2.33
N SER A 80 -16.59 -8.10 3.48
CA SER A 80 -15.86 -7.10 4.26
C SER A 80 -14.61 -6.60 3.52
N ALA A 81 -13.86 -7.50 2.88
CA ALA A 81 -12.69 -7.14 2.08
C ALA A 81 -13.08 -6.28 0.87
N TYR A 82 -14.16 -6.65 0.18
CA TYR A 82 -14.71 -5.87 -0.93
C TYR A 82 -15.17 -4.47 -0.46
N GLY A 83 -15.86 -4.39 0.68
CA GLY A 83 -16.28 -3.13 1.29
C GLY A 83 -15.09 -2.24 1.67
N VAL A 84 -14.08 -2.79 2.36
CA VAL A 84 -12.85 -2.07 2.72
C VAL A 84 -12.14 -1.54 1.48
N MET A 85 -12.09 -2.33 0.41
CA MET A 85 -11.50 -1.92 -0.86
C MET A 85 -12.24 -0.71 -1.44
N LEU A 86 -13.58 -0.76 -1.55
CA LEU A 86 -14.38 0.36 -2.04
C LEU A 86 -14.26 1.63 -1.18
N ILE A 87 -14.26 1.47 0.15
CA ILE A 87 -14.09 2.60 1.08
C ILE A 87 -12.70 3.21 0.91
N SER A 88 -11.66 2.38 0.81
CA SER A 88 -10.28 2.84 0.61
C SER A 88 -10.13 3.63 -0.69
N TYR A 89 -10.76 3.16 -1.77
CA TYR A 89 -10.84 3.91 -3.02
C TYR A 89 -11.58 5.23 -2.85
N GLY A 90 -12.75 5.23 -2.20
CA GLY A 90 -13.53 6.44 -1.94
C GLY A 90 -12.77 7.49 -1.11
N VAL A 91 -12.10 7.06 -0.04
CA VAL A 91 -11.24 7.92 0.78
C VAL A 91 -10.06 8.46 -0.03
N GLY A 92 -9.37 7.59 -0.78
CA GLY A 92 -8.31 8.00 -1.69
C GLY A 92 -8.80 9.07 -2.67
N ALA A 93 -9.90 8.80 -3.36
CA ALA A 93 -10.52 9.75 -4.28
C ALA A 93 -10.83 11.09 -3.60
N MET A 94 -11.44 11.10 -2.41
CA MET A 94 -11.72 12.34 -1.68
C MET A 94 -10.44 13.13 -1.30
N ILE A 95 -9.36 12.45 -0.93
CA ILE A 95 -8.08 13.09 -0.60
C ILE A 95 -7.46 13.73 -1.84
N TYR A 96 -7.42 13.00 -2.95
CA TYR A 96 -6.77 13.46 -4.18
C TYR A 96 -7.65 14.40 -5.03
N ASN A 97 -8.96 14.39 -4.85
CA ASN A 97 -9.91 15.27 -5.56
C ASN A 97 -9.90 16.72 -5.04
N LYS A 98 -9.24 17.01 -3.90
CA LYS A 98 -9.10 18.40 -3.38
C LYS A 98 -8.06 19.26 -4.13
N ARG A 99 -7.60 18.83 -5.31
CA ARG A 99 -6.60 19.54 -6.15
C ARG A 99 -7.13 20.01 -7.51
N ILE A 100 -8.45 20.08 -7.69
CA ILE A 100 -9.09 20.70 -8.86
C ILE A 100 -9.96 21.85 -8.37
#